data_AF-A0A0W0UJG9-F1
#
_entry.id   AF-A0A0W0UJG9-F1
#
_cell.length_a   1.000
_cell.length_b   1.000
_cell.length_c   1.000
_cell.angle_alpha   90.00
_cell.angle_beta   90.00
_cell.angle_gamma   90.00
#
_symmetry.space_group_name_H-M   'P 1'
#
loop_
_entity.id
_entity.type
_entity.pdbx_description
1 polymer ?
#
loop_
_entity_poly.entity_id
_entity_poly.type
_entity_poly.pdbx_seq_one_letter_code
_entity_poly.pdbx_strand_id
1 'polypeptide(L)'
;MRSSSMLLMAFFFSLTGCEKIALMATPSKKPVPSTSALAHRAKNYFWHILHQGNYQDITRADSLLMAAYLQNPNDEKLAAYIGFLHIWKITERQRLPKETPLITNEIILAKKYFSDALQLNPDMPIYEGFLGDSELIEGKIFHDKREEVRGYFRLKHAIARWPEFNYFTAGYPMSTLPHNSSHFKEGLEWQWETLNLCAGEKVNRMSPSFANYMHRETSKGKQRACWNSSIAPHNFEGFFLNMGDMLVKSGDWQTGVAIYQNAKLSKTYTIWPYKHLLEKRIVNAKANVNNFRKKHTNPHQAVLFNSGYGCVACHQR
;
A
#
# COMPACT_ATOMS: atom_id res chain seq x y z
N MET A 1 -21.67 -32.43 48.73
CA MET A 1 -20.92 -31.26 48.17
C MET A 1 -20.47 -31.47 46.71
N ARG A 2 -21.26 -32.12 45.82
CA ARG A 2 -20.93 -32.27 44.39
C ARG A 2 -21.91 -31.59 43.41
N SER A 3 -23.09 -31.19 43.88
CA SER A 3 -24.15 -30.64 43.03
C SER A 3 -23.99 -29.14 42.74
N SER A 4 -23.45 -28.36 43.69
CA SER A 4 -23.29 -26.90 43.54
C SER A 4 -22.22 -26.49 42.52
N SER A 5 -21.23 -27.34 42.24
CA SER A 5 -20.17 -27.05 41.26
C SER A 5 -20.62 -27.27 39.80
N MET A 6 -21.62 -28.13 39.55
CA MET A 6 -22.16 -28.37 38.21
C MET A 6 -23.11 -27.25 37.75
N LEU A 7 -23.89 -26.67 38.67
CA LEU A 7 -24.78 -25.54 38.35
C LEU A 7 -24.03 -24.25 38.03
N LEU A 8 -22.89 -23.99 38.69
CA LEU A 8 -22.05 -22.84 38.35
C LEU A 8 -21.40 -22.99 36.96
N MET A 9 -20.98 -24.20 36.57
CA MET A 9 -20.41 -24.43 35.23
C MET A 9 -21.44 -24.19 34.12
N ALA A 10 -22.69 -24.64 34.29
CA ALA A 10 -23.76 -24.43 33.31
C ALA A 10 -24.12 -22.93 33.10
N PHE A 11 -23.98 -22.10 34.15
CA PHE A 11 -24.23 -20.65 34.07
C PHE A 11 -23.08 -19.86 33.43
N PHE A 12 -21.84 -20.37 33.46
CA PHE A 12 -20.71 -19.77 32.75
C PHE A 12 -20.66 -20.15 31.26
N PHE A 13 -21.17 -21.33 30.88
CA PHE A 13 -21.34 -21.71 29.48
C PHE A 13 -22.48 -20.93 28.79
N SER A 14 -23.49 -20.47 29.53
CA SER A 14 -24.61 -19.71 28.94
C SER A 14 -24.24 -18.28 28.53
N LEU A 15 -23.37 -17.59 29.28
CA LEU A 15 -23.03 -16.18 28.98
C LEU A 15 -22.07 -16.01 27.80
N THR A 16 -21.10 -16.92 27.61
CA THR A 16 -20.19 -16.88 26.45
C THR A 16 -20.84 -17.38 25.16
N GLY A 17 -21.92 -18.16 25.25
CA GLY A 17 -22.73 -18.58 24.12
C GLY A 17 -23.66 -17.48 23.60
N CYS A 18 -24.22 -16.65 24.49
CA CYS A 18 -25.17 -15.59 24.11
C CYS A 18 -24.58 -14.55 23.16
N GLU A 19 -23.34 -14.07 23.39
CA GLU A 19 -22.69 -13.10 22.49
C GLU A 19 -22.50 -13.68 21.09
N LYS A 20 -21.98 -14.92 20.99
CA LYS A 20 -21.78 -15.58 19.69
C LYS A 20 -23.10 -15.80 18.96
N ILE A 21 -24.13 -16.27 19.68
CA ILE A 21 -25.47 -16.48 19.09
C ILE A 21 -26.05 -15.13 18.63
N ALA A 22 -25.94 -14.08 19.44
CA ALA A 22 -26.41 -12.74 19.09
C ALA A 22 -25.68 -12.18 17.86
N LEU A 23 -24.36 -12.33 17.78
CA LEU A 23 -23.57 -11.90 16.62
C LEU A 23 -23.89 -12.73 15.36
N MET A 24 -24.11 -14.04 15.49
CA MET A 24 -24.52 -14.91 14.37
C MET A 24 -25.94 -14.61 13.88
N ALA A 25 -26.84 -14.20 14.77
CA ALA A 25 -28.22 -13.84 14.43
C ALA A 25 -28.36 -12.38 13.96
N THR A 26 -27.40 -11.51 14.28
CA THR A 26 -27.41 -10.11 13.85
C THR A 26 -27.04 -10.03 12.37
N PRO A 27 -27.86 -9.36 11.53
CA PRO A 27 -27.56 -9.21 10.11
C PRO A 27 -26.19 -8.55 9.90
N SER A 28 -25.41 -9.09 8.97
CA SER A 28 -24.15 -8.47 8.58
C SER A 28 -24.40 -7.10 7.97
N LYS A 29 -23.43 -6.19 8.17
CA LYS A 29 -23.41 -4.89 7.52
C LYS A 29 -23.43 -5.09 6.00
N LYS A 30 -24.41 -4.48 5.31
CA LYS A 30 -24.58 -4.61 3.86
C LYS A 30 -24.02 -3.39 3.12
N PRO A 31 -23.38 -3.56 1.95
CA PRO A 31 -22.89 -2.45 1.15
C PRO A 31 -24.03 -1.58 0.64
N VAL A 32 -23.88 -0.26 0.79
CA VAL A 32 -24.79 0.76 0.27
C VAL A 32 -23.93 1.85 -0.38
N PRO A 33 -23.93 1.97 -1.72
CA PRO A 33 -23.19 3.03 -2.40
C PRO A 33 -23.71 4.42 -2.02
N SER A 34 -22.82 5.38 -1.76
CA SER A 34 -23.22 6.76 -1.50
C SER A 34 -23.50 7.50 -2.80
N THR A 35 -24.66 8.14 -2.85
CA THR A 35 -25.10 9.05 -3.93
C THR A 35 -25.13 10.52 -3.47
N SER A 36 -24.74 10.81 -2.22
CA SER A 36 -24.79 12.18 -1.69
C SER A 36 -23.78 13.10 -2.37
N ALA A 37 -24.14 14.37 -2.53
CA ALA A 37 -23.25 15.39 -3.09
C ALA A 37 -21.95 15.52 -2.27
N LEU A 38 -22.01 15.34 -0.95
CA LEU A 38 -20.85 15.33 -0.07
C LEU A 38 -19.91 14.16 -0.38
N ALA A 39 -20.43 12.95 -0.57
CA ALA A 39 -19.62 11.79 -0.92
C ALA A 39 -18.91 11.97 -2.27
N HIS A 40 -19.62 12.50 -3.28
CA HIS A 40 -19.01 12.81 -4.57
C HIS A 40 -17.91 13.88 -4.43
N ARG A 41 -18.18 14.96 -3.70
CA ARG A 41 -17.20 16.03 -3.45
C ARG A 41 -15.98 15.52 -2.71
N ALA A 42 -16.15 14.72 -1.66
CA ALA A 42 -15.06 14.19 -0.85
C ALA A 42 -14.14 13.26 -1.68
N LYS A 43 -14.72 12.32 -2.44
CA LYS A 43 -13.98 11.42 -3.34
C LYS A 43 -13.21 12.19 -4.42
N ASN A 44 -13.85 13.20 -5.03
CA ASN A 44 -13.21 14.03 -6.04
C ASN A 44 -12.08 14.88 -5.44
N TYR A 45 -12.28 15.43 -4.24
CA TYR A 45 -11.26 16.20 -3.54
C TYR A 45 -10.04 15.34 -3.18
N PHE A 46 -10.25 14.11 -2.69
CA PHE A 46 -9.17 13.14 -2.46
C PHE A 46 -8.30 12.95 -3.70
N TRP A 47 -8.91 12.62 -4.85
CA TRP A 47 -8.17 12.42 -6.10
C TRP A 47 -7.49 13.70 -6.58
N HIS A 48 -8.17 14.84 -6.47
CA HIS A 48 -7.63 16.13 -6.85
C HIS A 48 -6.32 16.43 -6.09
N ILE A 49 -6.32 16.31 -4.76
CA ILE A 49 -5.12 16.63 -3.97
C ILE A 49 -4.01 15.59 -4.17
N LEU A 50 -4.36 14.31 -4.35
CA LEU A 50 -3.36 13.26 -4.60
C LEU A 50 -2.71 13.43 -5.98
N HIS A 51 -3.50 13.71 -7.02
CA HIS A 51 -3.00 13.98 -8.36
C HIS A 51 -2.26 15.30 -8.48
N GLN A 52 -2.46 16.26 -7.57
CA GLN A 52 -1.64 17.47 -7.48
C GLN A 52 -0.43 17.34 -6.54
N GLY A 53 -0.35 16.26 -5.76
CA GLY A 53 0.69 16.09 -4.74
C GLY A 53 0.57 17.05 -3.54
N ASN A 54 -0.63 17.60 -3.30
CA ASN A 54 -0.92 18.60 -2.25
C ASN A 54 -1.07 17.95 -0.87
N TYR A 55 0.05 17.50 -0.31
CA TYR A 55 0.07 16.84 1.00
C TYR A 55 -0.51 17.69 2.14
N GLN A 56 -0.39 19.02 2.06
CA GLN A 56 -0.89 19.94 3.09
C GLN A 56 -2.42 19.96 3.18
N ASP A 57 -3.13 19.55 2.12
CA ASP A 57 -4.59 19.53 2.07
C ASP A 57 -5.22 18.24 2.59
N ILE A 58 -4.39 17.29 3.05
CA ILE A 58 -4.85 16.00 3.55
C ILE A 58 -5.84 16.14 4.71
N THR A 59 -5.62 17.04 5.67
CA THR A 59 -6.53 17.24 6.82
C THR A 59 -7.93 17.64 6.37
N ARG A 60 -8.03 18.41 5.28
CA ARG A 60 -9.32 18.79 4.69
C ARG A 60 -9.97 17.63 3.96
N ALA A 61 -9.20 16.83 3.21
CA ALA A 61 -9.71 15.61 2.58
C ALA A 61 -10.23 14.62 3.63
N ASP A 62 -9.50 14.45 4.74
CA ASP A 62 -9.87 13.61 5.88
C ASP A 62 -11.23 14.02 6.44
N SER A 63 -11.37 15.31 6.76
CA SER A 63 -12.61 15.89 7.29
C SER A 63 -13.79 15.67 6.35
N LEU A 64 -13.62 15.87 5.04
CA LEU A 64 -14.67 15.67 4.04
C LEU A 64 -15.06 14.20 3.89
N LEU A 65 -14.07 13.31 3.83
CA LEU A 65 -14.30 11.87 3.70
C LEU A 65 -14.97 11.30 4.94
N MET A 66 -14.52 11.67 6.14
CA MET A 66 -15.15 11.27 7.39
C MET A 66 -16.59 11.81 7.52
N ALA A 67 -16.83 13.06 7.13
CA ALA A 67 -18.19 13.61 7.11
C ALA A 67 -19.11 12.86 6.12
N ALA A 68 -18.59 12.48 4.94
CA ALA A 68 -19.33 11.65 4.00
C ALA A 68 -19.59 10.23 4.54
N TYR A 69 -18.59 9.62 5.19
CA TYR A 69 -18.71 8.29 5.79
C TYR A 69 -19.69 8.27 6.96
N LEU A 70 -19.78 9.35 7.74
CA LEU A 70 -20.78 9.49 8.79
C LEU A 70 -22.22 9.49 8.24
N GLN A 71 -22.43 10.04 7.03
CA GLN A 71 -23.74 9.98 6.37
C GLN A 71 -24.09 8.57 5.88
N ASN A 72 -23.08 7.81 5.45
CA ASN A 72 -23.27 6.46 4.95
C ASN A 72 -22.05 5.58 5.27
N PRO A 73 -22.02 4.95 6.46
CA PRO A 73 -20.91 4.09 6.85
C PRO A 73 -20.90 2.77 6.07
N ASN A 74 -21.90 2.50 5.23
CA ASN A 74 -22.03 1.27 4.46
C ASN A 74 -21.46 1.39 3.03
N ASP A 75 -20.84 2.52 2.67
CA ASP A 75 -20.12 2.68 1.40
C ASP A 75 -18.68 2.18 1.54
N GLU A 76 -18.35 1.07 0.87
CA GLU A 76 -17.03 0.45 0.92
C GLU A 76 -15.94 1.35 0.35
N LYS A 77 -16.27 2.20 -0.63
CA LYS A 77 -15.30 3.08 -1.28
C LYS A 77 -14.97 4.26 -0.39
N LEU A 78 -15.95 4.82 0.32
CA LEU A 78 -15.67 5.89 1.31
C LEU A 78 -14.75 5.37 2.41
N ALA A 79 -15.02 4.18 2.96
CA ALA A 79 -14.13 3.53 3.90
C ALA A 79 -12.72 3.36 3.29
N ALA A 80 -12.61 2.78 2.10
CA ALA A 80 -11.32 2.59 1.44
C ALA A 80 -10.56 3.91 1.19
N TYR A 81 -11.22 5.00 0.77
CA TYR A 81 -10.57 6.30 0.57
C TYR A 81 -10.00 6.89 1.86
N ILE A 82 -10.69 6.73 2.98
CA ILE A 82 -10.16 7.15 4.29
C ILE A 82 -8.93 6.29 4.63
N GLY A 83 -9.01 4.98 4.44
CA GLY A 83 -7.86 4.07 4.59
C GLY A 83 -6.66 4.49 3.75
N PHE A 84 -6.86 4.77 2.46
CA PHE A 84 -5.82 5.24 1.55
C PHE A 84 -5.23 6.58 1.98
N LEU A 85 -6.06 7.51 2.47
CA LEU A 85 -5.58 8.81 2.96
C LEU A 85 -4.64 8.64 4.15
N HIS A 86 -4.96 7.76 5.09
CA HIS A 86 -4.10 7.46 6.23
C HIS A 86 -2.80 6.76 5.80
N ILE A 87 -2.86 5.85 4.83
CA ILE A 87 -1.64 5.28 4.23
C ILE A 87 -0.79 6.35 3.54
N TRP A 88 -1.40 7.31 2.85
CA TRP A 88 -0.66 8.41 2.22
C TRP A 88 0.04 9.29 3.27
N LYS A 89 -0.65 9.64 4.37
CA LYS A 89 -0.04 10.32 5.52
C LYS A 89 1.17 9.54 6.06
N ILE A 90 1.04 8.23 6.21
CA ILE A 90 2.11 7.39 6.74
C ILE A 90 3.31 7.37 5.80
N THR A 91 3.07 7.06 4.53
CA THR A 91 4.11 6.91 3.51
C THR A 91 4.87 8.22 3.30
N GLU A 92 4.19 9.36 3.28
CA GLU A 92 4.81 10.66 2.96
C GLU A 92 5.05 11.55 4.17
N ARG A 93 5.04 10.99 5.39
CA ARG A 93 5.30 11.70 6.66
C ARG A 93 6.57 12.55 6.68
N GLN A 94 7.57 12.22 5.86
CA GLN A 94 8.82 13.00 5.76
C GLN A 94 8.63 14.38 5.11
N ARG A 95 7.45 14.69 4.57
CA ARG A 95 7.07 16.04 4.15
C ARG A 95 6.80 16.96 5.33
N LEU A 96 6.57 16.41 6.53
CA LEU A 96 6.37 17.20 7.73
C LEU A 96 7.74 17.61 8.30
N PRO A 97 7.88 18.85 8.80
CA PRO A 97 9.12 19.30 9.44
C PRO A 97 9.55 18.45 10.64
N LYS A 98 8.58 17.80 11.31
CA LYS A 98 8.80 16.94 12.46
C LYS A 98 7.87 15.73 12.39
N GLU A 99 8.41 14.54 12.64
CA GLU A 99 7.61 13.32 12.77
C GLU A 99 6.65 13.47 13.95
N THR A 100 5.36 13.21 13.70
CA THR A 100 4.33 13.25 14.73
C THR A 100 4.21 11.89 15.42
N PRO A 101 4.10 11.84 16.76
CA PRO A 101 3.81 10.59 17.46
C PRO A 101 2.43 10.03 17.09
N LEU A 102 1.53 10.84 16.52
CA LEU A 102 0.20 10.42 16.07
C LEU A 102 0.23 9.51 14.84
N ILE A 103 1.40 9.20 14.29
CA ILE A 103 1.54 8.22 13.21
C ILE A 103 1.00 6.84 13.61
N THR A 104 1.02 6.52 14.90
CA THR A 104 0.41 5.31 15.46
C THR A 104 -1.12 5.33 15.33
N ASN A 105 -1.75 6.51 15.41
CA ASN A 105 -3.19 6.65 15.18
C ASN A 105 -3.50 6.47 13.70
N GLU A 106 -2.67 6.99 12.81
CA GLU A 106 -2.88 6.87 11.36
C GLU A 106 -2.92 5.40 10.93
N ILE A 107 -2.07 4.52 11.50
CA ILE A 107 -2.10 3.09 11.15
C ILE A 107 -3.33 2.37 11.70
N ILE A 108 -3.78 2.72 12.92
CA ILE A 108 -5.02 2.19 13.51
C ILE A 108 -6.22 2.56 12.63
N LEU A 109 -6.29 3.83 12.19
CA LEU A 109 -7.35 4.32 11.33
C LEU A 109 -7.30 3.65 9.96
N ALA A 110 -6.13 3.53 9.33
CA ALA A 110 -5.97 2.80 8.08
C ALA A 110 -6.53 1.37 8.19
N LYS A 111 -6.10 0.62 9.21
CA LYS A 111 -6.60 -0.75 9.45
C LYS A 111 -8.11 -0.79 9.64
N LYS A 112 -8.65 0.10 10.48
CA LYS A 112 -10.10 0.15 10.75
C LYS A 112 -10.89 0.32 9.46
N TYR A 113 -10.50 1.27 8.62
CA TYR A 113 -11.27 1.60 7.44
C TYR A 113 -11.07 0.60 6.29
N PHE A 114 -9.90 -0.02 6.14
CA PHE A 114 -9.76 -1.14 5.21
C PHE A 114 -10.50 -2.39 5.68
N SER A 115 -10.58 -2.62 6.99
CA SER A 115 -11.41 -3.69 7.56
C SER A 115 -12.89 -3.46 7.24
N ASP A 116 -13.41 -2.24 7.44
CA ASP A 116 -14.78 -1.89 7.06
C ASP A 116 -15.01 -2.04 5.55
N ALA A 117 -14.07 -1.58 4.72
CA ALA A 117 -14.17 -1.69 3.26
C ALA A 117 -14.20 -3.16 2.80
N LEU A 118 -13.34 -4.01 3.36
CA LEU A 118 -13.28 -5.44 3.04
C LEU A 118 -14.49 -6.20 3.60
N GLN A 119 -15.03 -5.82 4.76
CA GLN A 119 -16.26 -6.39 5.28
C GLN A 119 -17.44 -6.12 4.34
N LEU A 120 -17.53 -4.90 3.79
CA LEU A 120 -18.59 -4.49 2.87
C LEU A 120 -18.39 -5.05 1.44
N ASN A 121 -17.14 -5.27 1.04
CA ASN A 121 -16.77 -5.85 -0.25
C ASN A 121 -15.64 -6.89 -0.09
N PRO A 122 -15.96 -8.12 0.34
CA PRO A 122 -14.98 -9.18 0.59
C PRO A 122 -14.27 -9.66 -0.68
N ASP A 123 -14.80 -9.30 -1.85
CA ASP A 123 -14.27 -9.66 -3.15
C ASP A 123 -13.22 -8.70 -3.70
N MET A 124 -12.89 -7.63 -2.96
CA MET A 124 -11.92 -6.63 -3.39
C MET A 124 -10.50 -6.94 -2.88
N PRO A 125 -9.62 -7.58 -3.67
CA PRO A 125 -8.28 -7.95 -3.24
C PRO A 125 -7.35 -6.75 -3.01
N ILE A 126 -7.68 -5.56 -3.53
CA ILE A 126 -6.97 -4.32 -3.19
C ILE A 126 -7.16 -4.02 -1.70
N TYR A 127 -8.41 -4.01 -1.20
CA TYR A 127 -8.69 -3.69 0.19
C TYR A 127 -8.03 -4.71 1.13
N GLU A 128 -8.02 -5.97 0.70
CA GLU A 128 -7.35 -7.03 1.43
C GLU A 128 -5.83 -6.85 1.52
N GLY A 129 -5.17 -6.47 0.41
CA GLY A 129 -3.74 -6.18 0.40
C GLY A 129 -3.39 -5.03 1.35
N PHE A 130 -4.09 -3.91 1.25
CA PHE A 130 -3.86 -2.76 2.13
C PHE A 130 -4.23 -3.03 3.59
N LEU A 131 -5.25 -3.86 3.86
CA LEU A 131 -5.52 -4.32 5.23
C LEU A 131 -4.36 -5.16 5.76
N GLY A 132 -3.81 -6.06 4.95
CA GLY A 132 -2.68 -6.91 5.33
C GLY A 132 -1.43 -6.11 5.65
N ASP A 133 -1.12 -5.08 4.85
CA ASP A 133 -0.04 -4.14 5.13
C ASP A 133 -0.30 -3.37 6.43
N SER A 134 -1.56 -2.96 6.65
CA SER A 134 -1.94 -2.22 7.86
C SER A 134 -1.79 -3.06 9.13
N GLU A 135 -2.29 -4.30 9.12
CA GLU A 135 -2.14 -5.29 10.19
C GLU A 135 -0.65 -5.58 10.47
N LEU A 136 0.15 -5.75 9.42
CA LEU A 136 1.59 -6.03 9.56
C LEU A 136 2.35 -4.87 10.21
N ILE A 137 2.10 -3.64 9.78
CA ILE A 137 2.77 -2.45 10.32
C ILE A 137 2.29 -2.15 11.74
N GLU A 138 0.99 -2.27 12.00
CA GLU A 138 0.44 -2.11 13.34
C GLU A 138 1.05 -3.12 14.31
N GLY A 139 1.07 -4.41 13.96
CA GLY A 139 1.70 -5.45 14.78
C GLY A 139 3.15 -5.13 15.14
N LYS A 140 3.93 -4.58 14.19
CA LYS A 140 5.30 -4.12 14.45
C LYS A 140 5.37 -2.93 15.42
N ILE A 141 4.49 -1.95 15.25
CA ILE A 141 4.45 -0.74 16.08
C ILE A 141 4.07 -1.08 17.52
N PHE A 142 3.09 -1.97 17.71
CA PHE A 142 2.58 -2.35 19.03
C PHE A 142 3.22 -3.61 19.61
N HIS A 143 4.23 -4.17 18.93
CA HIS A 143 4.90 -5.41 19.31
C HIS A 143 3.95 -6.62 19.46
N ASP A 144 2.87 -6.65 18.67
CA ASP A 144 1.94 -7.78 18.60
C ASP A 144 2.32 -8.74 17.47
N LYS A 145 3.00 -9.83 17.84
CA LYS A 145 3.45 -10.83 16.87
C LYS A 145 2.29 -11.56 16.18
N ARG A 146 1.14 -11.71 16.84
CA ARG A 146 -0.03 -12.38 16.23
C ARG A 146 -0.60 -11.52 15.11
N GLU A 147 -0.67 -10.21 15.34
CA GLU A 147 -1.15 -9.27 14.32
C GLU A 147 -0.16 -9.17 13.14
N GLU A 148 1.14 -9.20 13.39
CA GLU A 148 2.14 -9.29 12.31
C GLU A 148 1.92 -10.53 11.43
N VAL A 149 1.71 -11.70 12.06
CA VAL A 149 1.50 -12.96 11.34
C VAL A 149 0.17 -12.92 10.56
N ARG A 150 -0.89 -12.37 11.15
CA ARG A 150 -2.18 -12.17 10.48
C ARG A 150 -2.00 -11.31 9.21
N GLY A 151 -1.36 -10.15 9.34
CA GLY A 151 -1.10 -9.25 8.22
C GLY A 151 -0.29 -9.92 7.12
N TYR A 152 0.78 -10.65 7.48
CA TYR A 152 1.59 -11.38 6.49
C TYR A 152 0.77 -12.40 5.69
N PHE A 153 -0.03 -13.24 6.34
CA PHE A 153 -0.83 -14.25 5.62
C PHE A 153 -1.98 -13.61 4.84
N ARG A 154 -2.54 -12.49 5.31
CA ARG A 154 -3.51 -11.72 4.52
C ARG A 154 -2.89 -11.17 3.24
N LEU A 155 -1.65 -10.67 3.29
CA LEU A 155 -0.93 -10.24 2.10
C LEU A 155 -0.73 -11.39 1.11
N LYS A 156 -0.34 -12.58 1.59
CA LYS A 156 -0.21 -13.77 0.73
C LYS A 156 -1.53 -14.16 0.08
N HIS A 157 -2.64 -14.07 0.81
CA HIS A 157 -3.97 -14.32 0.26
C HIS A 157 -4.35 -13.27 -0.79
N ALA A 158 -4.12 -11.98 -0.53
CA ALA A 158 -4.34 -10.91 -1.49
C ALA A 158 -3.53 -11.09 -2.79
N ILE A 159 -2.26 -11.49 -2.66
CA ILE A 159 -1.38 -11.86 -3.79
C ILE A 159 -2.02 -12.97 -4.62
N ALA A 160 -2.50 -14.05 -4.00
CA ALA A 160 -3.12 -15.16 -4.73
C ALA A 160 -4.36 -14.73 -5.54
N ARG A 161 -5.12 -13.73 -5.08
CA ARG A 161 -6.35 -13.26 -5.73
C ARG A 161 -6.09 -12.32 -6.93
N TRP A 162 -5.11 -11.43 -6.78
CA TRP A 162 -4.70 -10.51 -7.84
C TRP A 162 -3.20 -10.21 -7.77
N PRO A 163 -2.36 -11.10 -8.32
CA PRO A 163 -0.92 -11.04 -8.13
C PRO A 163 -0.27 -9.85 -8.86
N GLU A 164 -0.79 -9.44 -10.02
CA GLU A 164 -0.28 -8.29 -10.77
C GLU A 164 -0.31 -6.97 -9.97
N PHE A 165 -1.23 -6.87 -9.00
CA PHE A 165 -1.33 -5.71 -8.12
C PHE A 165 -0.63 -5.97 -6.78
N ASN A 166 -0.95 -7.09 -6.13
CA ASN A 166 -0.62 -7.27 -4.72
C ASN A 166 0.83 -7.69 -4.46
N TYR A 167 1.57 -8.21 -5.45
CA TYR A 167 3.02 -8.39 -5.28
C TYR A 167 3.74 -7.04 -5.09
N PHE A 168 3.36 -6.04 -5.88
CA PHE A 168 3.86 -4.68 -5.70
C PHE A 168 3.42 -4.14 -4.34
N THR A 169 2.12 -4.14 -4.04
CA THR A 169 1.56 -3.61 -2.79
C THR A 169 2.27 -4.19 -1.56
N ALA A 170 2.36 -5.52 -1.46
CA ALA A 170 2.98 -6.19 -0.32
C ALA A 170 4.51 -5.96 -0.25
N GLY A 171 5.18 -5.86 -1.39
CA GLY A 171 6.63 -5.68 -1.44
C GLY A 171 7.09 -4.23 -1.26
N TYR A 172 6.24 -3.27 -1.59
CA TYR A 172 6.53 -1.85 -1.53
C TYR A 172 6.96 -1.36 -0.12
N PRO A 173 6.20 -1.61 0.97
CA PRO A 173 6.61 -1.21 2.32
C PRO A 173 7.84 -1.98 2.83
N MET A 174 8.12 -3.17 2.28
CA MET A 174 9.31 -3.96 2.65
C MET A 174 10.61 -3.25 2.26
N SER A 175 10.57 -2.30 1.31
CA SER A 175 11.71 -1.44 0.95
C SER A 175 12.27 -0.66 2.16
N THR A 176 11.47 -0.43 3.20
CA THR A 176 11.87 0.26 4.43
C THR A 176 12.72 -0.61 5.36
N LEU A 177 12.63 -1.94 5.26
CA LEU A 177 13.26 -2.88 6.18
C LEU A 177 14.79 -2.93 6.00
N PRO A 178 15.54 -3.46 6.99
CA PRO A 178 16.97 -3.70 6.83
C PRO A 178 17.25 -4.57 5.60
N HIS A 179 18.22 -4.16 4.79
CA HIS A 179 18.58 -4.82 3.52
C HIS A 179 18.95 -6.30 3.65
N ASN A 180 19.42 -6.72 4.84
CA ASN A 180 19.81 -8.09 5.14
C ASN A 180 18.67 -8.93 5.76
N SER A 181 17.52 -8.33 6.06
CA SER A 181 16.38 -9.05 6.64
C SER A 181 15.71 -10.00 5.62
N SER A 182 15.11 -11.08 6.11
CA SER A 182 14.36 -12.03 5.28
C SER A 182 13.21 -11.36 4.53
N HIS A 183 12.42 -10.53 5.22
CA HIS A 183 11.28 -9.83 4.63
C HIS A 183 11.67 -8.79 3.58
N PHE A 184 12.82 -8.12 3.71
CA PHE A 184 13.33 -7.25 2.64
C PHE A 184 13.63 -8.06 1.38
N LYS A 185 14.32 -9.20 1.53
CA LYS A 185 14.67 -10.09 0.42
C LYS A 185 13.41 -10.65 -0.25
N GLU A 186 12.44 -11.11 0.55
CA GLU A 186 11.15 -11.59 0.02
C GLU A 186 10.38 -10.49 -0.71
N GLY A 187 10.34 -9.27 -0.14
CA GLY A 187 9.72 -8.12 -0.80
C GLY A 187 10.37 -7.77 -2.14
N LEU A 188 11.70 -7.88 -2.26
CA LEU A 188 12.42 -7.71 -3.53
C LEU A 188 12.07 -8.82 -4.53
N GLU A 189 11.96 -10.07 -4.09
CA GLU A 189 11.50 -11.17 -4.94
C GLU A 189 10.06 -10.94 -5.45
N TRP A 190 9.16 -10.38 -4.63
CA TRP A 190 7.83 -9.98 -5.09
C TRP A 190 7.86 -8.90 -6.18
N GLN A 191 8.83 -7.98 -6.15
CA GLN A 191 8.99 -7.03 -7.27
C GLN A 191 9.38 -7.75 -8.56
N TRP A 192 10.25 -8.77 -8.48
CA TRP A 192 10.58 -9.60 -9.64
C TRP A 192 9.38 -10.41 -10.15
N GLU A 193 8.55 -10.95 -9.26
CA GLU A 193 7.33 -11.64 -9.67
C GLU A 193 6.32 -10.70 -10.33
N THR A 194 6.24 -9.44 -9.87
CA THR A 194 5.46 -8.41 -10.55
C THR A 194 5.93 -8.24 -11.99
N LEU A 195 7.25 -8.12 -12.21
CA LEU A 195 7.81 -8.02 -13.57
C LEU A 195 7.53 -9.26 -14.42
N ASN A 196 7.65 -10.47 -13.85
CA ASN A 196 7.37 -11.70 -14.59
C ASN A 196 5.92 -11.73 -15.10
N LEU A 197 4.96 -11.37 -14.23
CA LEU A 197 3.55 -11.34 -14.59
C LEU A 197 3.24 -10.26 -15.63
N CYS A 198 3.85 -9.07 -15.47
CA CYS A 198 3.67 -7.94 -16.37
C CYS A 198 4.39 -8.13 -17.72
N ALA A 199 5.42 -8.97 -17.78
CA ALA A 199 6.05 -9.42 -19.02
C ALA A 199 5.29 -10.60 -19.67
N GLY A 200 4.61 -11.42 -18.86
CA GLY A 200 4.00 -12.68 -19.28
C GLY A 200 4.99 -13.84 -19.35
N GLU A 201 6.23 -13.62 -18.94
CA GLU A 201 7.32 -14.59 -18.92
C GLU A 201 8.36 -14.21 -17.86
N LYS A 202 9.32 -15.09 -17.59
CA LYS A 202 10.38 -14.82 -16.61
C LYS A 202 11.37 -13.81 -17.17
N VAL A 203 11.46 -12.63 -16.53
CA VAL A 203 12.41 -11.59 -16.94
C VAL A 203 13.85 -12.02 -16.63
N ASN A 204 14.76 -11.82 -17.59
CA ASN A 204 16.19 -12.05 -17.39
C ASN A 204 16.76 -11.01 -16.41
N ARG A 205 17.07 -11.43 -15.19
CA ARG A 205 17.58 -10.52 -14.14
C ARG A 205 18.98 -9.96 -14.43
N MET A 206 19.77 -10.63 -15.27
CA MET A 206 21.10 -10.15 -15.69
C MET A 206 21.03 -9.07 -16.77
N SER A 207 19.89 -8.97 -17.48
CA SER A 207 19.63 -7.95 -18.49
C SER A 207 18.13 -7.61 -18.50
N PRO A 208 17.63 -6.92 -17.46
CA PRO A 208 16.20 -6.79 -17.21
C PRO A 208 15.57 -5.66 -18.05
N SER A 209 15.83 -5.63 -19.35
CA SER A 209 15.21 -4.67 -20.26
C SER A 209 13.72 -4.98 -20.43
N PHE A 210 12.88 -3.97 -20.27
CA PHE A 210 11.42 -4.08 -20.42
C PHE A 210 10.91 -3.57 -21.78
N ALA A 211 11.82 -3.10 -22.65
CA ALA A 211 11.49 -2.48 -23.94
C ALA A 211 10.61 -3.39 -24.82
N ASN A 212 10.90 -4.68 -24.84
CA ASN A 212 10.15 -5.66 -25.65
C ASN A 212 8.71 -5.85 -25.18
N TYR A 213 8.37 -5.49 -23.94
CA TYR A 213 7.03 -5.69 -23.37
C TYR A 213 6.14 -4.45 -23.44
N MET A 214 6.67 -3.30 -23.88
CA MET A 214 5.91 -2.04 -23.92
C MET A 214 4.67 -2.10 -24.82
N HIS A 215 4.64 -3.01 -25.80
CA HIS A 215 3.47 -3.25 -26.65
C HIS A 215 2.29 -3.92 -25.91
N ARG A 216 2.50 -4.45 -24.69
CA ARG A 216 1.48 -5.10 -23.86
C ARG A 216 0.70 -4.11 -22.98
N GLU A 217 0.99 -2.82 -23.07
CA GLU A 217 0.31 -1.76 -22.31
C GLU A 217 -1.21 -1.87 -22.44
N THR A 218 -1.92 -1.87 -21.31
CA THR A 218 -3.38 -2.03 -21.29
C THR A 218 -4.02 -1.35 -20.10
N SER A 219 -5.24 -0.84 -20.29
CA SER A 219 -6.11 -0.30 -19.24
C SER A 219 -7.18 -1.30 -18.77
N LYS A 220 -7.20 -2.53 -19.30
CA LYS A 220 -8.24 -3.55 -19.08
C LYS A 220 -7.71 -4.79 -18.36
N GLY A 221 -8.62 -5.50 -17.68
CA GLY A 221 -8.33 -6.78 -17.03
C GLY A 221 -7.35 -6.67 -15.86
N LYS A 222 -6.87 -7.81 -15.35
CA LYS A 222 -5.93 -7.85 -14.20
C LYS A 222 -4.58 -7.21 -14.51
N GLN A 223 -4.12 -7.32 -15.76
CA GLN A 223 -2.87 -6.77 -16.26
C GLN A 223 -2.83 -5.23 -16.30
N ARG A 224 -3.97 -4.54 -16.13
CA ARG A 224 -3.98 -3.06 -16.00
C ARG A 224 -3.13 -2.54 -14.84
N ALA A 225 -2.87 -3.36 -13.81
CA ALA A 225 -2.01 -2.98 -12.68
C ALA A 225 -0.55 -2.79 -13.07
N CYS A 226 -0.11 -3.32 -14.23
CA CYS A 226 1.26 -3.24 -14.71
C CYS A 226 1.62 -1.90 -15.37
N TRP A 227 0.62 -1.06 -15.67
CA TRP A 227 0.78 0.07 -16.58
C TRP A 227 0.25 1.36 -15.97
N ASN A 228 0.48 2.48 -16.67
CA ASN A 228 -0.07 3.77 -16.31
C ASN A 228 -1.59 3.81 -16.49
N SER A 229 -2.27 4.52 -15.60
CA SER A 229 -3.72 4.59 -15.58
C SER A 229 -4.19 5.98 -15.13
N SER A 230 -5.50 6.23 -15.23
CA SER A 230 -6.08 7.47 -14.69
C SER A 230 -5.92 7.61 -13.17
N ILE A 231 -5.81 6.48 -12.46
CA ILE A 231 -5.58 6.42 -11.01
C ILE A 231 -4.11 6.73 -10.69
N ALA A 232 -3.19 6.07 -11.38
CA ALA A 232 -1.74 6.19 -11.22
C ALA A 232 -1.11 6.48 -12.59
N PRO A 233 -1.07 7.76 -13.01
CA PRO A 233 -0.57 8.18 -14.32
C PRO A 233 0.91 7.85 -14.54
N HIS A 234 1.66 7.58 -13.48
CA HIS A 234 3.08 7.22 -13.52
C HIS A 234 3.39 5.96 -12.72
N ASN A 235 2.43 5.02 -12.68
CA ASN A 235 2.59 3.72 -12.03
C ASN A 235 3.85 2.98 -12.49
N PHE A 236 4.09 2.97 -13.80
CA PHE A 236 5.24 2.32 -14.42
C PHE A 236 6.56 2.97 -13.98
N GLU A 237 6.66 4.29 -14.06
CA GLU A 237 7.85 5.03 -13.62
C GLU A 237 8.11 4.84 -12.12
N GLY A 238 7.07 4.95 -11.29
CA GLY A 238 7.17 4.79 -9.85
C GLY A 238 7.53 3.36 -9.42
N PHE A 239 7.01 2.35 -10.10
CA PHE A 239 7.39 0.95 -9.90
C PHE A 239 8.89 0.74 -10.13
N PHE A 240 9.41 1.16 -11.29
CA PHE A 240 10.82 0.99 -11.63
C PHE A 240 11.75 1.82 -10.72
N LEU A 241 11.30 2.99 -10.28
CA LEU A 241 12.01 3.78 -9.26
C LEU A 241 12.09 3.02 -7.92
N ASN A 242 10.99 2.47 -7.43
CA ASN A 242 11.01 1.70 -6.19
C ASN A 242 11.87 0.44 -6.28
N MET A 243 11.67 -0.36 -7.32
CA MET A 243 12.39 -1.63 -7.48
C MET A 243 13.90 -1.39 -7.63
N GLY A 244 14.29 -0.34 -8.36
CA GLY A 244 15.69 0.06 -8.47
C GLY A 244 16.26 0.49 -7.11
N ASP A 245 15.50 1.22 -6.30
CA ASP A 245 15.91 1.61 -4.94
C ASP A 245 16.15 0.37 -4.06
N MET A 246 15.31 -0.66 -4.18
CA MET A 246 15.48 -1.93 -3.44
C MET A 246 16.74 -2.69 -3.89
N LEU A 247 17.03 -2.76 -5.19
CA LEU A 247 18.25 -3.39 -5.71
C LEU A 247 19.51 -2.64 -5.29
N VAL A 248 19.51 -1.31 -5.40
CA VAL A 248 20.63 -0.49 -4.91
C VAL A 248 20.84 -0.71 -3.41
N LYS A 249 19.77 -0.70 -2.62
CA LYS A 249 19.84 -0.93 -1.17
C LYS A 249 20.37 -2.34 -0.83
N SER A 250 20.04 -3.36 -1.63
CA SER A 250 20.57 -4.72 -1.47
C SER A 250 22.07 -4.82 -1.77
N GLY A 251 22.60 -3.88 -2.58
CA GLY A 251 24.00 -3.80 -2.98
C GLY A 251 24.22 -4.07 -4.48
N ASP A 252 23.19 -4.54 -5.18
CA ASP A 252 23.21 -4.78 -6.62
C ASP A 252 22.84 -3.50 -7.38
N TRP A 253 23.73 -2.51 -7.30
CA TRP A 253 23.49 -1.20 -7.89
C TRP A 253 23.54 -1.24 -9.42
N GLN A 254 24.28 -2.17 -10.03
CA GLN A 254 24.34 -2.31 -11.49
C GLN A 254 22.98 -2.76 -12.06
N THR A 255 22.39 -3.82 -11.50
CA THR A 255 21.03 -4.24 -11.89
C THR A 255 20.02 -3.15 -11.53
N GLY A 256 20.21 -2.47 -10.38
CA GLY A 256 19.40 -1.31 -10.01
C GLY A 256 19.40 -0.21 -11.07
N VAL A 257 20.55 0.11 -11.67
CA VAL A 257 20.65 1.06 -12.79
C VAL A 257 19.87 0.56 -14.00
N ALA A 258 20.01 -0.70 -14.40
CA ALA A 258 19.25 -1.27 -15.50
C ALA A 258 17.73 -1.17 -15.28
N ILE A 259 17.28 -1.47 -14.05
CA ILE A 259 15.88 -1.33 -13.65
C ILE A 259 15.41 0.13 -13.69
N TYR A 260 16.19 1.10 -13.22
CA TYR A 260 15.82 2.52 -13.33
C TYR A 260 15.65 2.97 -14.79
N GLN A 261 16.48 2.48 -15.71
CA GLN A 261 16.41 2.89 -17.12
C GLN A 261 15.07 2.49 -17.77
N ASN A 262 14.44 1.41 -17.30
CA ASN A 262 13.13 1.01 -17.81
C ASN A 262 12.06 2.08 -17.60
N ALA A 263 12.10 2.87 -16.52
CA ALA A 263 11.15 3.97 -16.30
C ALA A 263 11.11 4.96 -17.48
N LYS A 264 12.22 5.12 -18.21
CA LYS A 264 12.33 6.01 -19.37
C LYS A 264 11.60 5.50 -20.62
N LEU A 265 11.17 4.24 -20.62
CA LEU A 265 10.37 3.66 -21.71
C LEU A 265 8.93 4.16 -21.70
N SER A 266 8.46 4.71 -20.58
CA SER A 266 7.11 5.26 -20.46
C SER A 266 6.91 6.45 -21.39
N LYS A 267 5.74 6.50 -22.07
CA LYS A 267 5.30 7.65 -22.87
C LYS A 267 5.16 8.93 -22.05
N THR A 268 4.94 8.80 -20.74
CA THR A 268 4.73 9.92 -19.82
C THR A 268 6.00 10.32 -19.05
N TYR A 269 7.15 9.69 -19.33
CA TYR A 269 8.40 9.96 -18.61
C TYR A 269 8.83 11.44 -18.67
N THR A 270 8.65 12.10 -19.82
CA THR A 270 9.09 13.49 -20.02
C THR A 270 8.33 14.50 -19.17
N ILE A 271 7.05 14.21 -18.88
CA ILE A 271 6.16 15.03 -18.06
C ILE A 271 6.11 14.57 -16.60
N TRP A 272 6.75 13.45 -16.25
CA TRP A 272 6.74 12.91 -14.90
C TRP A 272 7.46 13.85 -13.91
N PRO A 273 6.78 14.35 -12.85
CA PRO A 273 7.36 15.32 -11.92
C PRO A 273 8.63 14.83 -11.20
N TYR A 274 8.83 13.50 -11.11
CA TYR A 274 9.94 12.88 -10.39
C TYR A 274 11.06 12.37 -11.31
N LYS A 275 11.06 12.72 -12.60
CA LYS A 275 12.12 12.31 -13.55
C LYS A 275 13.53 12.64 -13.05
N HIS A 276 13.71 13.82 -12.44
CA HIS A 276 15.00 14.26 -11.91
C HIS A 276 15.44 13.47 -10.68
N LEU A 277 14.48 12.94 -9.90
CA LEU A 277 14.80 12.02 -8.81
C LEU A 277 15.41 10.74 -9.38
N LEU A 278 14.76 10.13 -10.38
CA LEU A 278 15.26 8.93 -11.08
C LEU A 278 16.65 9.17 -11.72
N GLU A 279 16.85 10.28 -12.41
CA GLU A 279 18.13 10.61 -13.03
C GLU A 279 19.25 10.68 -11.99
N LYS A 280 18.99 11.33 -10.84
CA LYS A 280 19.94 11.36 -9.71
C LYS A 280 20.15 9.98 -9.10
N ARG A 281 19.15 9.09 -9.09
CA ARG A 281 19.31 7.70 -8.64
C ARG A 281 20.28 6.93 -9.51
N ILE A 282 20.16 7.07 -10.83
CA ILE A 282 21.03 6.42 -11.81
C ILE A 282 22.48 6.88 -11.62
N VAL A 283 22.70 8.21 -11.58
CA VAL A 283 24.05 8.78 -11.43
C VAL A 283 24.70 8.36 -10.11
N ASN A 284 23.94 8.35 -9.02
CA ASN A 284 24.46 8.10 -7.68
C ASN A 284 24.27 6.65 -7.19
N ALA A 285 23.91 5.70 -8.06
CA ALA A 285 23.48 4.36 -7.66
C ALA A 285 24.49 3.67 -6.72
N LYS A 286 25.79 3.70 -7.06
CA LYS A 286 26.85 3.12 -6.23
C LYS A 286 26.95 3.76 -4.84
N ALA A 287 26.89 5.09 -4.75
CA ALA A 287 26.89 5.80 -3.47
C ALA A 287 25.61 5.53 -2.66
N ASN A 288 24.48 5.39 -3.36
CA ASN A 288 23.18 5.17 -2.75
C ASN A 288 23.02 3.80 -2.09
N VAL A 289 23.88 2.82 -2.39
CA VAL A 289 23.95 1.57 -1.62
C VAL A 289 24.05 1.85 -0.12
N ASN A 290 24.95 2.76 0.26
CA ASN A 290 25.14 3.12 1.66
C ASN A 290 24.09 4.12 2.16
N ASN A 291 23.63 5.06 1.32
CA ASN A 291 22.62 6.04 1.72
C ASN A 291 21.28 5.35 2.03
N PHE A 292 20.81 4.43 1.20
CA PHE A 292 19.52 3.75 1.38
C PHE A 292 19.46 2.81 2.58
N ARG A 293 20.61 2.45 3.14
CA ARG A 293 20.72 1.66 4.37
C ARG A 293 20.62 2.51 5.64
N LYS A 294 20.61 3.84 5.50
CA LYS A 294 20.54 4.81 6.59
C LYS A 294 19.24 5.60 6.55
N LYS A 295 18.89 6.23 7.66
CA LYS A 295 17.82 7.22 7.72
C LYS A 295 18.35 8.56 7.19
N HIS A 296 17.66 9.15 6.22
CA HIS A 296 17.97 10.44 5.64
C HIS A 296 16.69 11.27 5.52
N THR A 297 16.80 12.57 5.76
CA THR A 297 15.74 13.56 5.48
C THR A 297 15.82 14.05 4.03
N ASN A 298 16.96 13.90 3.36
CA ASN A 298 17.11 14.25 1.95
C ASN A 298 16.45 13.18 1.05
N PRO A 299 15.43 13.54 0.25
CA PRO A 299 14.75 12.60 -0.65
C PRO A 299 15.69 11.92 -1.65
N HIS A 300 16.77 12.59 -2.06
CA HIS A 300 17.78 12.05 -2.97
C HIS A 300 18.71 11.02 -2.33
N GLN A 301 18.61 10.79 -1.02
CA GLN A 301 19.42 9.83 -0.26
C GLN A 301 18.58 8.79 0.49
N ALA A 302 17.26 8.94 0.53
CA ALA A 302 16.32 7.95 1.06
C ALA A 302 15.70 7.12 -0.07
N VAL A 303 15.33 5.86 0.18
CA VAL A 303 14.49 5.09 -0.76
C VAL A 303 13.15 5.77 -0.97
N LEU A 304 12.48 5.51 -2.10
CA LEU A 304 11.23 6.15 -2.52
C LEU A 304 10.19 6.21 -1.40
N PHE A 305 9.95 5.10 -0.71
CA PHE A 305 8.98 5.03 0.39
C PHE A 305 9.26 6.06 1.50
N ASN A 306 10.53 6.31 1.82
CA ASN A 306 10.94 7.25 2.87
C ASN A 306 11.38 8.62 2.31
N SER A 307 11.15 8.89 1.02
CA SER A 307 11.59 10.13 0.37
C SER A 307 10.61 11.30 0.56
N GLY A 308 9.42 11.04 1.11
CA GLY A 308 8.30 11.98 1.08
C GLY A 308 7.48 11.91 -0.21
N TYR A 309 7.83 11.07 -1.19
CA TYR A 309 7.14 10.97 -2.48
C TYR A 309 6.53 9.60 -2.76
N GLY A 310 6.39 8.74 -1.75
CA GLY A 310 6.10 7.33 -1.95
C GLY A 310 4.76 7.00 -2.62
N CYS A 311 3.74 7.84 -2.45
CA CYS A 311 2.48 7.69 -3.17
C CYS A 311 2.49 8.53 -4.46
N VAL A 312 2.85 9.80 -4.35
CA VAL A 312 2.74 10.76 -5.47
C VAL A 312 3.70 10.47 -6.63
N ALA A 313 4.77 9.70 -6.43
CA ALA A 313 5.64 9.29 -7.53
C ALA A 313 4.88 8.47 -8.58
N CYS A 314 3.84 7.74 -8.18
CA CYS A 314 2.95 7.04 -9.11
C CYS A 314 1.71 7.88 -9.49
N HIS A 315 1.27 8.78 -8.61
CA HIS A 315 -0.06 9.39 -8.68
C HIS A 315 -0.11 10.84 -9.18
N GLN A 316 0.93 11.64 -8.96
CA GLN A 316 0.90 13.07 -9.30
C GLN A 316 1.02 13.29 -10.81
N ARG A 317 0.18 14.18 -11.34
CA ARG A 317 0.15 14.63 -12.73
C ARG A 317 0.98 15.90 -12.93
#